data_AF-A0A8H3E2Y8-F1
#
_entry.id   AF-A0A8H3E2Y8-F1
#
_cell.length_a   1.000
_cell.length_b   1.000
_cell.length_c   1.000
_cell.angle_alpha   90.00
_cell.angle_beta   90.00
_cell.angle_gamma   90.00
#
_symmetry.space_group_name_H-M   'P 1'
#
loop_
_entity.id
_entity.type
_entity.pdbx_description
1 polymer ?
#
loop_
_entity_poly.entity_id
_entity_poly.type
_entity_poly.pdbx_seq_one_letter_code
_entity_poly.pdbx_strand_id
1 'polypeptide(L)'
;NPSFGPLFSACLTSTKVSYVMFHGITGIPFDPDLHGGAYDDLTMWEQIDHGAQYTPAKKWLFTMPIALFLLSTHFTHYNPWLFTINFTALLLVLIPKLPQVRKLLGARLNDTHI
;
A
#
# COMPACT_ATOMS: atom_id res chain seq x y z
N ASN A 1 -23.10 8.55 18.67
CA ASN A 1 -21.86 8.89 19.39
C ASN A 1 -20.88 9.53 18.40
N PRO A 2 -20.64 10.86 18.47
CA PRO A 2 -19.93 11.62 17.44
C PRO A 2 -18.40 11.46 17.45
N SER A 3 -17.82 10.73 18.40
CA SER A 3 -16.34 10.59 18.54
C SER A 3 -15.69 9.57 17.59
N PHE A 4 -16.44 8.70 16.91
CA PHE A 4 -15.86 7.67 16.03
C PHE A 4 -15.51 8.19 14.62
N GLY A 5 -16.21 9.23 14.14
CA GLY A 5 -16.04 9.76 12.79
C GLY A 5 -14.62 10.22 12.46
N PRO A 6 -13.95 10.99 13.34
CA PRO A 6 -12.60 11.48 13.07
C PRO A 6 -11.54 10.38 12.97
N LEU A 7 -11.58 9.38 13.85
CA LEU A 7 -10.60 8.27 13.85
C LEU A 7 -10.78 7.34 12.64
N PHE A 8 -12.02 7.05 12.29
CA PHE A 8 -12.34 6.28 11.08
C PHE A 8 -11.87 7.01 9.81
N SER A 9 -12.16 8.32 9.73
CA SER A 9 -11.71 9.17 8.62
C SER A 9 -10.18 9.24 8.52
N ALA A 10 -9.49 9.38 9.66
CA ALA A 10 -8.03 9.42 9.72
C ALA A 10 -7.41 8.08 9.25
N CYS A 11 -7.98 6.95 9.68
CA CYS A 11 -7.54 5.61 9.25
C CYS A 11 -7.61 5.49 7.72
N LEU A 12 -8.77 5.79 7.13
CA LEU A 12 -8.98 5.71 5.68
C LEU A 12 -8.11 6.71 4.91
N THR A 13 -7.93 7.92 5.43
CA THR A 13 -7.07 8.92 4.81
C THR A 13 -5.61 8.44 4.79
N SER A 14 -5.13 7.88 5.89
CA SER A 14 -3.79 7.30 5.97
C SER A 14 -3.60 6.13 4.99
N THR A 15 -4.59 5.23 4.87
CA THR A 15 -4.51 4.11 3.91
C THR A 15 -4.50 4.59 2.46
N LYS A 16 -5.32 5.60 2.13
CA LYS A 16 -5.37 6.21 0.80
C LYS A 16 -4.05 6.89 0.44
N VAL A 17 -3.50 7.71 1.34
CA VAL A 17 -2.22 8.39 1.13
C VAL A 17 -1.10 7.36 0.93
N SER A 18 -1.06 6.32 1.77
CA SER A 18 -0.09 5.23 1.62
C SER A 18 -0.24 4.52 0.27
N TYR A 19 -1.47 4.24 -0.18
CA TYR A 19 -1.72 3.62 -1.47
C TYR A 19 -1.22 4.50 -2.63
N VAL A 20 -1.60 5.78 -2.66
CA VAL A 20 -1.18 6.71 -3.72
C VAL A 20 0.35 6.83 -3.74
N MET A 21 0.98 7.05 -2.58
CA MET A 21 2.42 7.23 -2.50
C MET A 21 3.19 5.99 -3.00
N PHE A 22 2.80 4.79 -2.56
CA PHE A 22 3.58 3.59 -2.81
C PHE A 22 3.20 2.82 -4.08
N HIS A 23 1.98 2.99 -4.58
CA HIS A 23 1.45 2.25 -5.73
C HIS A 23 0.85 3.14 -6.82
N GLY A 24 0.44 4.36 -6.50
CA GLY A 24 -0.11 5.30 -7.48
C GLY A 24 0.95 6.17 -8.18
N ILE A 25 2.13 6.32 -7.59
CA ILE A 25 3.23 7.12 -8.13
C ILE A 25 4.35 6.20 -8.61
N THR A 26 4.73 6.37 -9.88
CA THR A 26 5.89 5.75 -10.53
C THR A 26 7.00 6.76 -10.73
N GLY A 27 8.23 6.28 -10.94
CA GLY A 27 9.39 7.14 -11.06
C GLY A 27 9.74 7.86 -9.76
N ILE A 28 10.60 8.87 -9.90
CA ILE A 28 11.08 9.72 -8.81
C ILE A 28 10.46 11.10 -8.98
N PRO A 29 9.73 11.62 -7.98
CA PRO A 29 8.98 12.87 -8.10
C PRO A 29 9.88 14.12 -8.14
N PHE A 30 11.14 13.98 -7.73
CA PHE A 30 12.13 15.05 -7.72
C PHE A 30 13.37 14.54 -8.47
N ASP A 31 13.86 15.33 -9.42
CA ASP A 31 15.02 15.03 -10.27
C ASP A 31 14.92 13.72 -11.09
N PRO A 32 13.93 13.59 -11.99
CA PRO A 32 13.77 12.40 -12.83
C PRO A 32 15.00 12.07 -13.69
N ASP A 33 15.77 13.09 -14.09
CA ASP A 33 16.94 12.93 -14.96
C ASP A 33 18.17 12.32 -14.25
N LEU A 34 18.19 12.29 -12.90
CA LEU A 34 19.37 11.88 -12.12
C LEU A 34 19.64 10.36 -12.18
N HIS A 35 18.63 9.56 -12.54
CA HIS A 35 18.70 8.10 -12.53
C HIS A 35 18.58 7.46 -13.92
N GLY A 36 18.67 8.26 -14.99
CA GLY A 36 18.70 7.78 -16.37
C GLY A 36 17.48 6.92 -16.76
N GLY A 37 16.31 7.20 -16.18
CA GLY A 37 15.07 6.47 -16.43
C GLY A 37 14.97 5.10 -15.74
N ALA A 38 15.91 4.71 -14.87
CA ALA A 38 15.94 3.40 -14.24
C ALA A 38 14.71 3.05 -13.37
N TYR A 39 13.90 4.06 -13.01
CA TYR A 39 12.76 3.92 -12.11
C TYR A 39 11.42 4.34 -12.74
N ASP A 40 11.39 4.75 -14.01
CA ASP A 40 10.21 5.35 -14.64
C ASP A 40 9.00 4.40 -14.66
N ASP A 41 9.25 3.10 -14.81
CA ASP A 41 8.24 2.05 -14.81
C ASP A 41 8.01 1.39 -13.43
N LEU A 42 8.72 1.85 -12.40
CA LEU A 42 8.67 1.25 -11.06
C LEU A 42 7.89 2.15 -10.09
N THR A 43 6.96 1.58 -9.33
CA THR A 43 6.30 2.35 -8.27
C THR A 43 7.27 2.61 -7.11
N MET A 44 7.02 3.64 -6.28
CA MET A 44 7.90 3.90 -5.13
C MET A 44 8.08 2.69 -4.21
N TRP A 45 7.06 1.85 -4.05
CA TRP A 45 7.18 0.60 -3.28
C TRP A 45 8.29 -0.32 -3.80
N GLU A 46 8.43 -0.36 -5.12
CA GLU A 46 9.30 -1.25 -5.85
C GLU A 46 10.73 -0.74 -5.86
N GLN A 47 10.89 0.58 -5.83
CA GLN A 47 12.19 1.24 -5.75
C GLN A 47 12.86 1.06 -4.37
N ILE A 48 12.08 0.91 -3.29
CA ILE A 48 12.63 0.71 -1.93
C ILE A 48 13.57 -0.49 -1.90
N ASP A 49 14.76 -0.26 -1.31
CA ASP A 49 15.84 -1.23 -1.15
C ASP A 49 16.20 -1.95 -2.46
N HIS A 50 16.21 -1.22 -3.58
CA HIS A 50 16.50 -1.76 -4.92
C HIS A 50 15.60 -2.94 -5.31
N GLY A 51 14.33 -2.92 -4.90
CA GLY A 51 13.39 -4.00 -5.18
C GLY A 51 13.49 -5.21 -4.26
N ALA A 52 14.48 -5.25 -3.35
CA ALA A 52 14.62 -6.33 -2.39
C ALA A 52 13.33 -6.50 -1.57
N GLN A 53 12.87 -7.74 -1.42
CA GLN A 53 11.69 -8.06 -0.64
C GLN A 53 12.08 -8.36 0.81
N TYR A 54 11.13 -8.23 1.73
CA TYR A 54 11.31 -8.59 3.15
C TYR A 54 12.43 -7.84 3.90
N THR A 55 12.80 -6.66 3.42
CA THR A 55 13.74 -5.77 4.10
C THR A 55 13.13 -5.16 5.37
N PRO A 56 13.94 -4.68 6.31
CA PRO A 56 13.43 -4.03 7.53
C PRO A 56 12.47 -2.87 7.23
N ALA A 57 12.78 -2.04 6.22
CA ALA A 57 11.94 -0.92 5.82
C ALA A 57 10.57 -1.40 5.29
N LYS A 58 10.56 -2.37 4.37
CA LYS A 58 9.30 -2.92 3.83
C LYS A 58 8.47 -3.63 4.90
N LYS A 59 9.10 -4.34 5.84
CA LYS A 59 8.41 -4.96 6.99
C LYS A 59 7.75 -3.90 7.87
N TRP A 60 8.45 -2.80 8.15
CA TRP A 60 7.90 -1.70 8.93
C TRP A 60 6.71 -1.03 8.23
N LEU A 61 6.88 -0.69 6.94
CA LEU A 61 5.82 -0.09 6.11
C LEU A 61 4.61 -1.00 5.90
N PHE A 62 4.81 -2.32 5.91
CA PHE A 62 3.71 -3.30 5.87
C PHE A 62 2.98 -3.40 7.22
N THR A 63 3.71 -3.28 8.33
CA THR A 63 3.15 -3.41 9.69
C THR A 63 2.34 -2.17 10.10
N MET A 64 2.74 -0.97 9.66
CA MET A 64 2.06 0.30 9.98
C MET A 64 0.54 0.30 9.67
N PRO A 65 0.08 -0.01 8.44
CA PRO A 65 -1.36 -0.03 8.14
C PRO A 65 -2.11 -1.11 8.92
N ILE A 66 -1.46 -2.23 9.26
CA ILE A 66 -2.05 -3.29 10.11
C ILE A 66 -2.27 -2.77 11.53
N ALA A 67 -1.26 -2.13 12.12
CA ALA A 67 -1.36 -1.55 13.46
C ALA A 67 -2.47 -0.49 13.51
N LEU A 68 -2.55 0.38 12.49
CA LEU A 68 -3.58 1.41 12.41
C LEU A 68 -5.00 0.82 12.24
N PHE A 69 -5.13 -0.25 11.46
CA PHE A 69 -6.39 -1.00 11.32
C PHE A 69 -6.85 -1.59 12.66
N LEU A 70 -5.94 -2.23 13.40
CA LEU A 70 -6.25 -2.82 14.71
C LEU A 70 -6.65 -1.74 15.71
N LEU A 71 -5.92 -0.62 15.73
CA LEU A 71 -6.23 0.53 16.57
C LEU A 71 -7.60 1.14 16.23
N SER A 72 -7.89 1.32 14.95
CA SER A 72 -9.20 1.82 14.48
C SER A 72 -10.33 0.88 14.86
N THR A 73 -10.15 -0.44 14.72
CA THR A 73 -11.14 -1.45 15.09
C THR A 73 -11.40 -1.46 16.60
N HIS A 74 -10.34 -1.35 17.41
CA HIS A 74 -10.45 -1.29 18.85
C HIS A 74 -11.26 -0.07 19.30
N PHE A 75 -10.91 1.12 18.79
CA PHE A 75 -11.60 2.36 19.15
C PHE A 75 -12.99 2.52 18.53
N THR A 76 -13.34 1.75 17.52
CA THR A 76 -14.71 1.71 16.97
C THR A 76 -15.58 0.63 17.62
N HIS A 77 -15.12 0.05 18.73
CA HIS A 77 -15.79 -1.01 19.48
C HIS A 77 -16.24 -2.18 18.58
N TYR A 78 -15.38 -2.58 17.64
CA TYR A 78 -15.66 -3.72 16.76
C TYR A 78 -16.96 -3.60 15.96
N ASN A 79 -17.38 -2.37 15.63
CA ASN A 79 -18.55 -2.16 14.79
C ASN A 79 -18.36 -2.90 13.44
N PRO A 80 -19.25 -3.84 13.08
CA PRO A 80 -19.04 -4.73 11.94
C PRO A 80 -19.01 -3.99 10.59
N TRP A 81 -19.74 -2.87 10.47
CA TRP A 81 -19.76 -2.05 9.26
C TRP A 81 -18.43 -1.33 9.05
N LEU A 82 -17.94 -0.63 10.09
CA LEU A 82 -16.66 0.08 10.03
C LEU A 82 -15.48 -0.88 9.91
N PHE A 83 -15.55 -2.02 10.59
CA PHE A 83 -14.58 -3.11 10.45
C PHE A 83 -14.46 -3.56 9.00
N THR A 84 -15.58 -3.85 8.34
CA THR A 84 -15.58 -4.36 6.95
C THR A 84 -14.99 -3.34 5.98
N ILE A 85 -15.31 -2.06 6.14
CA ILE A 85 -14.76 -0.99 5.29
C ILE A 85 -13.25 -0.84 5.50
N ASN A 86 -12.81 -0.75 6.76
CA ASN A 86 -11.38 -0.62 7.09
C ASN A 86 -10.59 -1.86 6.68
N PHE A 87 -11.17 -3.05 6.81
CA PHE A 87 -10.55 -4.31 6.40
C PHE A 87 -10.38 -4.36 4.88
N THR A 88 -11.41 -3.97 4.13
CA THR A 88 -11.32 -3.88 2.66
C THR A 88 -10.25 -2.88 2.23
N ALA A 89 -10.18 -1.70 2.87
CA ALA A 89 -9.13 -0.71 2.61
C ALA A 89 -7.72 -1.24 2.94
N LEU A 90 -7.58 -2.00 4.05
CA LEU A 90 -6.34 -2.67 4.40
C LEU A 90 -5.90 -3.67 3.33
N LEU A 91 -6.84 -4.49 2.82
CA LEU A 91 -6.53 -5.44 1.75
C LEU A 91 -6.05 -4.73 0.48
N LEU A 92 -6.71 -3.64 0.07
CA LEU A 92 -6.31 -2.88 -1.12
C LEU A 92 -4.90 -2.28 -1.01
N VAL A 93 -4.44 -1.93 0.19
CA VAL A 93 -3.07 -1.39 0.38
C VAL A 93 -2.02 -2.47 0.57
N LEU A 94 -2.39 -3.66 1.07
CA LEU A 94 -1.46 -4.77 1.34
C LEU A 94 -1.26 -5.70 0.15
N ILE A 95 -2.32 -6.01 -0.61
CA ILE A 95 -2.27 -6.89 -1.79
C ILE A 95 -1.16 -6.45 -2.78
N PRO A 96 -1.08 -5.18 -3.21
CA PRO A 96 -0.04 -4.77 -4.16
C PRO A 96 1.36 -4.73 -3.56
N LYS A 97 1.52 -4.86 -2.24
CA LYS A 97 2.84 -5.00 -1.59
C LYS A 97 3.41 -6.40 -1.71
N LEU A 98 2.57 -7.41 -2.01
CA LEU A 98 2.99 -8.81 -2.08
C LEU A 98 3.67 -9.11 -3.42
N PRO A 99 4.85 -9.76 -3.43
CA PRO A 99 5.59 -10.08 -4.66
C PRO A 99 4.86 -11.09 -5.56
N GLN A 100 3.96 -11.89 -5.00
CA GLN A 100 3.22 -12.92 -5.75
C GLN A 100 2.23 -12.32 -6.75
N VAL A 101 1.58 -11.21 -6.39
CA VAL A 101 0.57 -10.56 -7.24
C VAL A 101 1.21 -10.07 -8.54
N ARG A 102 2.39 -9.47 -8.45
CA ARG A 102 3.11 -8.99 -9.63
C ARG A 102 3.69 -10.11 -10.48
N LYS A 103 4.19 -11.19 -9.86
CA LYS A 103 4.63 -12.37 -10.61
C LYS A 103 3.48 -12.99 -11.40
N LEU A 104 2.29 -13.08 -10.80
CA LEU A 104 1.10 -13.62 -11.46
C LEU A 104 0.59 -12.67 -12.56
N LEU A 105 0.51 -11.37 -12.31
CA LEU A 105 0.07 -10.40 -13.32
C LEU A 105 1.07 -10.25 -14.48
N GLY A 106 2.37 -10.19 -14.17
CA GLY A 106 3.44 -10.12 -15.18
C GLY A 106 3.53 -11.39 -16.02
N ALA A 107 3.38 -12.58 -15.42
CA ALA A 107 3.29 -13.83 -16.16
C ALA A 107 2.09 -13.84 -17.11
N ARG A 108 0.92 -13.37 -16.65
CA ARG A 108 -0.30 -13.27 -17.47
C ARG A 108 -0.15 -12.35 -18.68
N LEU A 109 0.61 -11.25 -18.56
CA LEU A 109 0.87 -10.34 -19.69
C LEU A 109 1.90 -10.92 -20.68
N ASN A 110 2.84 -11.74 -20.20
CA ASN A 110 3.81 -12.42 -21.05
C ASN A 110 3.17 -13.56 -21.88
N ASP A 111 2.16 -14.23 -21.35
CA ASP A 111 1.42 -15.31 -22.03
C ASP A 111 0.49 -14.79 -23.15
N THR A 112 0.16 -13.49 -23.17
CA THR A 112 -0.71 -12.87 -24.20
C THR A 112 0.03 -12.34 -25.43
N HIS A 113 1.37 -12.42 -25.44
CA HIS A 113 2.23 -11.95 -26.53
C HIS A 113 2.98 -13.09 -27.24
N ILE A 114 2.45 -14.33 -27.18
CA ILE A 114 2.96 -15.51 -27.91
C ILE A 114 1.86 -16.06 -28.82
#